data_AF-A0A7K2N6P9-F1
#
_entry.id   AF-A0A7K2N6P9-F1
#
_cell.length_a   1.000
_cell.length_b   1.000
_cell.length_c   1.000
_cell.angle_alpha   90.00
_cell.angle_beta   90.00
_cell.angle_gamma   90.00
#
_symmetry.space_group_name_H-M   'P 1'
#
loop_
_entity.id
_entity.type
_entity.pdbx_description
1 polymer ?
#
loop_
_entity_poly.entity_id
_entity_poly.type
_entity_poly.pdbx_seq_one_letter_code
_entity_poly.pdbx_strand_id
1 'polypeptide(L)'
;MPTPEASATAEILSVAESTIARADKKRQELATDMAAGSFHIDPLSLGPVLRAQAAALPWRQVRAEIQSGLAPVAALLDVRAELTRRLLSMSEGVQADGLLNEFERMEREASRDFLRLTARFAKHKQPSA
;
A
#
# COMPACT_ATOMS: atom_id res chain seq x y z
N MET A 1 -3.94 3.56 -30.74
CA MET A 1 -3.49 2.68 -29.65
C MET A 1 -2.84 3.54 -28.57
N PRO A 2 -3.13 3.34 -27.28
CA PRO A 2 -2.47 4.11 -26.21
C PRO A 2 -0.98 3.83 -26.19
N THR A 3 -0.17 4.84 -25.85
CA THR A 3 1.28 4.66 -25.66
C THR A 3 1.55 3.76 -24.44
N PRO A 4 2.69 3.07 -24.38
CA PRO A 4 3.06 2.23 -23.22
C PRO A 4 3.01 2.99 -21.89
N GLU A 5 3.37 4.29 -21.91
CA GLU A 5 3.33 5.17 -20.74
C GLU A 5 1.89 5.55 -20.32
N ALA A 6 1.00 5.82 -21.28
CA ALA A 6 -0.41 6.05 -20.99
C ALA A 6 -1.09 4.79 -20.42
N SER A 7 -0.71 3.61 -20.94
CA SER A 7 -1.18 2.32 -20.43
C SER A 7 -0.70 2.07 -18.99
N ALA A 8 0.58 2.30 -18.71
CA ALA A 8 1.15 2.18 -17.36
C ALA A 8 0.50 3.14 -16.36
N THR A 9 0.25 4.39 -16.80
CA THR A 9 -0.43 5.39 -15.98
C THR A 9 -1.85 4.97 -15.61
N ALA A 10 -2.64 4.53 -16.58
CA ALA A 10 -4.01 4.05 -16.34
C ALA A 10 -4.02 2.84 -15.39
N GLU A 11 -3.07 1.91 -15.56
CA GLU A 11 -2.94 0.75 -14.68
C GLU A 11 -2.60 1.16 -13.24
N ILE A 12 -1.63 2.08 -13.05
CA ILE A 12 -1.23 2.58 -11.72
C ILE A 12 -2.42 3.22 -11.00
N LEU A 13 -3.16 4.10 -11.69
CA LEU A 13 -4.33 4.77 -11.11
C LEU A 13 -5.42 3.77 -10.72
N SER A 14 -5.74 2.83 -11.61
CA SER A 14 -6.76 1.79 -11.36
C SER A 14 -6.40 0.88 -10.18
N VAL A 15 -5.14 0.45 -10.09
CA VAL A 15 -4.69 -0.39 -8.96
C VAL A 15 -4.68 0.41 -7.66
N ALA A 16 -4.24 1.67 -7.69
CA ALA A 16 -4.26 2.54 -6.51
C ALA A 16 -5.69 2.75 -5.99
N GLU A 17 -6.62 3.14 -6.87
CA GLU A 17 -8.03 3.38 -6.52
C GLU A 17 -8.70 2.13 -5.97
N SER A 18 -8.57 0.99 -6.66
CA SER A 18 -9.19 -0.26 -6.23
C SER A 18 -8.64 -0.79 -4.89
N THR A 19 -7.34 -0.63 -4.65
CA THR A 19 -6.71 -1.06 -3.39
C THR A 19 -7.16 -0.19 -2.23
N ILE A 20 -7.19 1.13 -2.42
CA ILE A 20 -7.63 2.08 -1.39
C ILE A 20 -9.12 1.89 -1.09
N ALA A 21 -9.97 1.78 -2.10
CA ALA A 21 -11.41 1.57 -1.93
C ALA A 21 -11.72 0.27 -1.18
N ARG A 22 -10.98 -0.82 -1.45
CA ARG A 22 -11.13 -2.09 -0.73
C ARG A 22 -10.77 -1.96 0.75
N ALA A 23 -9.70 -1.23 1.06
CA ALA A 23 -9.30 -0.97 2.43
C ALA A 23 -10.34 -0.13 3.18
N ASP A 24 -10.82 0.95 2.55
CA ASP A 24 -11.81 1.84 3.12
C ASP A 24 -13.15 1.12 3.37
N LYS A 25 -13.59 0.26 2.44
CA LYS A 25 -14.77 -0.60 2.61
C LYS A 25 -14.63 -1.51 3.84
N LYS A 26 -13.51 -2.21 3.97
CA LYS A 26 -13.26 -3.09 5.14
C LYS A 26 -13.26 -2.33 6.47
N ARG A 27 -12.73 -1.11 6.48
CA ARG A 27 -12.77 -0.24 7.66
C ARG A 27 -14.21 0.16 7.99
N GLN A 28 -15.01 0.47 6.97
CA GLN A 28 -16.42 0.84 7.15
C GLN A 28 -17.27 -0.33 7.63
N GLU A 29 -17.04 -1.54 7.12
CA GLU A 29 -17.67 -2.78 7.59
C GLU A 29 -17.40 -2.97 9.09
N LEU A 30 -16.12 -2.91 9.50
CA LEU A 30 -15.74 -3.04 10.91
C LEU A 30 -16.37 -1.93 11.78
N ALA A 31 -16.37 -0.68 11.33
CA ALA A 31 -16.97 0.41 12.07
C ALA A 31 -18.49 0.24 12.25
N THR A 32 -19.16 -0.34 11.26
CA THR A 32 -20.59 -0.66 11.32
C THR A 32 -20.86 -1.77 12.33
N ASP A 33 -20.06 -2.83 12.32
CA ASP A 33 -20.16 -3.93 13.29
C ASP A 33 -19.95 -3.45 14.74
N MET A 34 -18.98 -2.55 14.95
CA MET A 34 -18.74 -1.91 16.24
C MET A 34 -19.92 -1.07 16.70
N ALA A 35 -20.49 -0.26 15.80
CA ALA A 35 -21.64 0.60 16.11
C ALA A 35 -22.91 -0.20 16.40
N ALA A 36 -23.06 -1.39 15.80
CA ALA A 36 -24.17 -2.30 16.03
C ALA A 36 -24.13 -3.01 17.41
N GLY A 37 -23.13 -2.72 18.25
CA GLY A 37 -23.01 -3.31 19.60
C GLY A 37 -22.46 -4.74 19.61
N SER A 38 -21.86 -5.20 18.52
CA SER A 38 -21.06 -6.41 18.49
C SER A 38 -19.78 -6.20 19.31
N PHE A 39 -19.88 -6.36 20.64
CA PHE A 39 -18.79 -6.10 21.58
C PHE A 39 -17.66 -7.15 21.53
N HIS A 40 -17.71 -8.09 20.60
CA HIS A 40 -16.65 -9.07 20.37
C HIS A 40 -16.16 -8.89 18.93
N ILE A 41 -15.31 -7.89 18.72
CA ILE A 41 -14.49 -7.87 17.50
C ILE A 41 -13.52 -9.03 17.64
N ASP A 42 -13.88 -10.16 17.03
CA ASP A 42 -12.99 -11.31 16.92
C ASP A 42 -11.67 -10.83 16.29
N PRO A 43 -10.49 -11.17 16.86
CA PRO A 43 -9.20 -10.97 16.22
C PRO A 43 -9.15 -11.44 14.75
N LEU A 44 -9.95 -12.46 14.40
CA LEU A 44 -10.12 -12.94 13.02
C LEU A 44 -10.79 -11.90 12.10
N SER A 45 -11.60 -10.99 12.63
CA SER A 45 -12.22 -9.87 11.92
C SER A 45 -11.24 -8.71 11.74
N LEU A 46 -10.36 -8.47 12.72
CA LEU A 46 -9.42 -7.36 12.72
C LEU A 46 -8.26 -7.59 11.75
N GLY A 47 -7.71 -8.80 11.69
CA GLY A 47 -6.57 -9.14 10.84
C GLY A 47 -6.76 -8.82 9.35
N PRO A 48 -7.89 -9.18 8.71
CA PRO A 48 -8.20 -8.81 7.33
C PRO A 48 -8.32 -7.31 7.09
N VAL A 49 -8.80 -6.54 8.08
CA VAL A 49 -8.88 -5.08 8.01
C VAL A 49 -7.48 -4.48 8.06
N LEU A 50 -6.66 -4.90 9.03
CA LEU A 50 -5.27 -4.46 9.18
C LEU A 50 -4.44 -4.76 7.92
N ARG A 51 -4.56 -5.96 7.35
CA ARG A 51 -3.89 -6.32 6.09
C ARG A 51 -4.29 -5.41 4.93
N ALA A 52 -5.59 -5.12 4.80
CA ALA A 52 -6.07 -4.25 3.74
C ALA A 52 -5.61 -2.79 3.93
N GLN A 53 -5.60 -2.30 5.17
CA GLN A 53 -5.08 -0.96 5.49
C GLN A 53 -3.58 -0.87 5.20
N ALA A 54 -2.79 -1.86 5.64
CA ALA A 54 -1.36 -1.96 5.36
C ALA A 54 -1.08 -1.97 3.84
N ALA A 55 -1.83 -2.76 3.07
CA ALA A 55 -1.72 -2.80 1.61
C ALA A 55 -2.05 -1.46 0.94
N ALA A 56 -2.99 -0.69 1.49
CA ALA A 56 -3.38 0.61 0.94
C ALA A 56 -2.39 1.74 1.25
N LEU A 57 -1.58 1.65 2.30
CA LEU A 57 -0.63 2.71 2.69
C LEU A 57 0.30 3.17 1.56
N PRO A 58 1.07 2.29 0.89
CA PRO A 58 1.95 2.72 -0.19
C PRO A 58 1.17 3.32 -1.36
N TRP A 59 -0.03 2.82 -1.66
CA TRP A 59 -0.89 3.39 -2.70
C TRP A 59 -1.46 4.75 -2.33
N ARG A 60 -1.76 5.00 -1.04
CA ARG A 60 -2.16 6.33 -0.55
C ARG A 60 -1.01 7.33 -0.70
N GLN A 61 0.24 6.91 -0.46
CA GLN A 61 1.43 7.73 -0.72
C GLN A 61 1.57 8.05 -2.21
N VAL A 62 1.45 7.04 -3.09
CA VAL A 62 1.48 7.26 -4.55
C VAL A 62 0.40 8.25 -4.98
N ARG A 63 -0.82 8.11 -4.46
CA ARG A 63 -1.92 9.04 -4.75
C ARG A 63 -1.61 10.46 -4.28
N ALA A 64 -1.02 10.62 -3.09
CA ALA A 64 -0.65 11.92 -2.56
C ALA A 64 0.41 12.61 -3.43
N GLU A 65 1.42 11.88 -3.90
CA GLU A 65 2.42 12.41 -4.85
C GLU A 65 1.79 12.78 -6.20
N ILE A 66 0.83 12.00 -6.69
CA ILE A 66 0.09 12.36 -7.91
C ILE A 66 -0.71 13.66 -7.69
N GLN A 67 -1.35 13.80 -6.54
CA GLN A 67 -2.11 15.00 -6.17
C GLN A 67 -1.22 16.23 -5.96
N SER A 68 0.06 16.04 -5.61
CA SER A 68 1.04 17.13 -5.52
C SER A 68 1.60 17.55 -6.89
N GLY A 69 1.25 16.83 -7.96
CA GLY A 69 1.59 17.16 -9.34
C GLY A 69 2.62 16.24 -9.99
N LEU A 70 3.07 15.17 -9.33
CA LEU A 70 3.94 14.18 -9.96
C LEU A 70 3.19 13.33 -10.98
N ALA A 71 3.85 13.02 -12.09
CA ALA A 71 3.34 12.03 -13.04
C ALA A 71 3.18 10.66 -12.34
N PRO A 72 2.12 9.88 -12.60
CA PRO A 72 1.84 8.63 -11.88
C PRO A 72 2.98 7.61 -11.86
N VAL A 73 3.72 7.49 -12.97
CA VAL A 73 4.91 6.63 -13.02
C VAL A 73 6.04 7.17 -12.14
N ALA A 74 6.26 8.49 -12.11
CA ALA A 74 7.28 9.10 -11.25
C ALA A 74 6.93 8.95 -9.77
N ALA A 75 5.69 9.30 -9.39
CA ALA A 75 5.15 9.11 -8.05
C ALA A 75 5.33 7.67 -7.54
N LEU A 76 5.00 6.69 -8.39
CA LEU A 76 5.20 5.28 -8.07
C LEU A 76 6.67 4.94 -7.78
N LEU A 77 7.59 5.41 -8.62
CA LEU A 77 9.01 5.12 -8.48
C LEU A 77 9.62 5.79 -7.24
N ASP A 78 9.17 6.99 -6.90
CA ASP A 78 9.63 7.71 -5.71
C ASP A 78 9.20 6.98 -4.43
N VAL A 79 7.93 6.56 -4.35
CA VAL A 79 7.43 5.75 -3.23
C VAL A 79 8.17 4.41 -3.15
N ARG A 80 8.44 3.74 -4.27
CA ARG A 80 9.25 2.50 -4.29
C ARG A 80 10.66 2.72 -3.74
N ALA A 81 11.31 3.81 -4.14
CA ALA A 81 12.66 4.14 -3.68
C ALA A 81 12.67 4.39 -2.16
N GLU A 82 11.68 5.13 -1.67
CA GLU A 82 11.52 5.41 -0.24
C GLU A 82 11.26 4.14 0.59
N LEU A 83 10.34 3.28 0.15
CA LEU A 83 10.06 2.02 0.84
C LEU A 83 11.27 1.09 0.86
N THR A 84 12.02 1.06 -0.24
CA THR A 84 13.26 0.27 -0.32
C THR A 84 14.29 0.80 0.69
N ARG A 85 14.50 2.12 0.78
CA ARG A 85 15.38 2.73 1.79
C ARG A 85 14.93 2.38 3.20
N ARG A 86 13.63 2.51 3.50
CA ARG A 86 13.07 2.17 4.82
C ARG A 86 13.34 0.71 5.18
N LEU A 87 13.03 -0.23 4.29
CA LEU A 87 13.23 -1.66 4.51
C LEU A 87 14.72 -2.02 4.71
N LEU A 88 15.64 -1.32 4.05
CA LEU A 88 17.08 -1.50 4.23
C LEU A 88 17.60 -0.84 5.52
N SER A 89 16.97 0.25 5.97
CA SER A 89 17.35 0.99 7.18
C SER A 89 16.78 0.41 8.49
N MET A 90 15.82 -0.50 8.41
CA MET A 90 15.23 -1.13 9.59
C MET A 90 16.19 -2.17 10.18
N SER A 91 17.10 -1.70 11.03
CA SER A 91 17.78 -2.52 12.04
C SER A 91 16.76 -2.98 13.09
N GLU A 92 16.81 -4.25 13.46
CA GLU A 92 15.92 -4.89 14.43
C GLU A 92 15.81 -4.07 15.73
N GLY A 93 14.58 -3.77 16.13
CA GLY A 93 14.28 -3.38 17.51
C GLY A 93 13.36 -2.17 17.63
N VAL A 94 12.10 -2.41 17.97
CA VAL A 94 11.45 -1.89 19.18
C VAL A 94 10.41 -2.93 19.60
N GLN A 95 10.38 -3.34 20.88
CA GLN A 95 9.26 -4.11 21.43
C GLN A 95 8.06 -3.16 21.58
N ALA A 96 7.13 -3.21 20.63
CA ALA A 96 5.83 -2.58 20.77
C ALA A 96 4.76 -3.60 21.25
N ASP A 97 3.60 -3.12 21.68
CA ASP A 97 2.43 -3.94 22.05
C ASP A 97 2.03 -4.91 20.93
N GLY A 98 1.44 -6.06 21.29
CA GLY A 98 1.18 -7.17 20.37
C GLY A 98 0.43 -6.80 19.07
N LEU A 99 -0.55 -5.91 19.14
CA LEU A 99 -1.29 -5.43 17.95
C LEU A 99 -0.47 -4.47 17.08
N LEU A 100 0.37 -3.64 17.70
CA LEU A 100 1.24 -2.72 16.96
C LEU A 100 2.34 -3.49 16.22
N ASN A 101 2.96 -4.47 16.88
CA ASN A 101 3.92 -5.39 16.23
C ASN A 101 3.29 -6.14 15.04
N GLU A 102 2.04 -6.59 15.21
CA GLU A 102 1.30 -7.31 14.17
C GLU A 102 1.01 -6.39 12.97
N PHE A 103 0.58 -5.16 13.22
CA PHE A 103 0.36 -4.18 12.16
C PHE A 103 1.67 -3.79 11.45
N GLU A 104 2.76 -3.54 12.19
CA GLU A 104 4.08 -3.29 11.61
C GLU A 104 4.60 -4.48 10.79
N ARG A 105 4.29 -5.72 11.19
CA ARG A 105 4.59 -6.91 10.38
C ARG A 105 3.82 -6.87 9.07
N MET A 106 2.52 -6.58 9.14
CA MET A 106 1.67 -6.48 7.94
C MET A 106 2.10 -5.32 7.03
N GLU A 107 2.50 -4.17 7.57
CA GLU A 107 3.05 -3.07 6.78
C GLU A 107 4.34 -3.45 6.05
N ARG A 108 5.22 -4.21 6.71
CA ARG A 108 6.45 -4.73 6.09
C ARG A 108 6.15 -5.72 4.97
N GLU A 109 5.22 -6.64 5.19
CA GLU A 109 4.75 -7.58 4.16
C GLU A 109 4.12 -6.84 2.98
N ALA A 110 3.20 -5.90 3.26
CA ALA A 110 2.56 -5.06 2.25
C ALA A 110 3.57 -4.23 1.46
N SER A 111 4.60 -3.69 2.11
CA SER A 111 5.67 -2.93 1.45
C SER A 111 6.47 -3.82 0.49
N ARG A 112 6.79 -5.06 0.88
CA ARG A 112 7.46 -6.04 0.02
C ARG A 112 6.58 -6.44 -1.17
N ASP A 113 5.29 -6.68 -0.93
CA ASP A 113 4.33 -7.02 -1.97
C ASP A 113 4.13 -5.87 -2.95
N PHE A 114 4.04 -4.64 -2.45
CA PHE A 114 4.02 -3.44 -3.29
C PHE A 114 5.26 -3.37 -4.19
N LEU A 115 6.46 -3.57 -3.64
CA LEU A 115 7.71 -3.58 -4.40
C LEU A 115 7.75 -4.71 -5.44
N ARG A 116 7.13 -5.86 -5.16
CA ARG A 116 7.04 -6.97 -6.12
C ARG A 116 6.06 -6.65 -7.25
N LEU A 117 4.83 -6.25 -6.91
CA LEU A 117 3.76 -5.95 -7.86
C LEU A 117 4.15 -4.83 -8.83
N THR A 118 4.89 -3.85 -8.34
CA THR A 118 5.23 -2.66 -9.11
C THR A 118 6.61 -2.75 -9.78
N ALA A 119 7.30 -3.89 -9.69
CA ALA A 119 8.63 -4.10 -10.25
C ALA A 119 8.68 -3.93 -11.78
N ARG A 120 7.59 -4.29 -12.49
CA ARG A 120 7.50 -4.14 -13.95
C ARG A 120 7.61 -2.70 -14.41
N PHE A 121 7.11 -1.74 -13.61
CA PHE A 121 7.16 -0.32 -13.94
C PHE A 121 8.57 0.27 -13.75
N ALA A 122 9.40 -0.34 -12.89
CA ALA A 122 10.79 0.08 -12.70
C ALA A 122 11.72 -0.35 -13.84
N LYS A 123 11.39 -1.42 -14.58
CA LYS A 123 12.20 -1.92 -15.70
C LYS A 123 12.22 -0.98 -16.91
N HIS A 124 11.27 -0.05 -17.02
CA HIS A 124 11.21 0.92 -18.12
C HIS A 124 12.21 2.09 -17.99
N LYS A 125 12.95 2.20 -16.88
CA LYS A 125 13.99 3.23 -16.68
C LYS A 125 15.43 2.76 -16.95
N GLN A 126 15.67 1.49 -17.29
CA GLN A 126 17.02 1.08 -17.68
C GLN A 126 17.25 1.42 -19.16
N PRO A 127 18.14 2.38 -19.50
CA PRO A 127 18.62 2.48 -20.86
C PRO A 127 19.32 1.16 -21.18
N SER A 128 18.95 0.54 -22.30
CA SER A 128 19.73 -0.54 -22.88
C SER A 128 21.17 -0.04 -23.02
N ALA A 129 22.09 -0.70 -22.33
CA ALA A 129 23.52 -0.50 -22.52
C ALA A 129 23.94 -0.97 -23.93
#